data_AF-A0A9D1T636-F1
#
_entry.id   AF-A0A9D1T636-F1
#
_cell.length_a   1.000
_cell.length_b   1.000
_cell.length_c   1.000
_cell.angle_alpha   90.00
_cell.angle_beta   90.00
_cell.angle_gamma   90.00
#
_symmetry.space_group_name_H-M   'P 1'
#
loop_
_entity.id
_entity.type
_entity.pdbx_description
1 polymer ?
#
loop_
_entity_poly.entity_id
_entity_poly.type
_entity_poly.pdbx_seq_one_letter_code
_entity_poly.pdbx_strand_id
1 'polypeptide(L)'
;ELDEEEDEIPKIAIVGKPNVGKSSIINRLLGQNRVIVSDVAGTTRDAIDTNVMWNGREYTFIDTAGLRRKNKIKEELERYSIIRTVSAVERADVVIVVIDAVEGITEQDAKIAGIAHERGKGIIIAVNKWDAVEKTDKTIYKYTGKVREILSYMPYAEILFISAMTGQRLPKLFETIDMVLENQTLRVQTGVLNEIMTEAVAMQQPPSDKGKRLKLFYMTQVAVKPPTFVIFVNDRELMHFSYTRYLENQIRNAFGFRGTSLKFIIRERGGEK
;
A
#
# COMPACT_ATOMS: atom_id res chain seq x y z
N GLU A 1 -12.18 -24.87 -15.49
CA GLU A 1 -10.87 -25.31 -14.96
C GLU A 1 -10.53 -24.34 -13.85
N LEU A 2 -10.27 -24.86 -12.65
CA LEU A 2 -9.89 -24.07 -11.49
C LEU A 2 -8.43 -23.71 -11.69
N ASP A 3 -8.14 -22.45 -12.02
CA ASP A 3 -6.78 -21.93 -11.94
C ASP A 3 -6.37 -22.05 -10.46
N GLU A 4 -5.56 -23.07 -10.17
CA GLU A 4 -4.73 -23.10 -8.97
C GLU A 4 -3.82 -21.88 -9.08
N GLU A 5 -4.26 -20.74 -8.52
CA GLU A 5 -3.34 -19.65 -8.18
C GLU A 5 -2.31 -20.30 -7.24
N GLU A 6 -1.14 -20.68 -7.77
CA GLU A 6 0.03 -20.93 -6.94
C GLU A 6 0.08 -19.76 -5.96
N ASP A 7 -0.05 -20.04 -4.66
CA ASP A 7 0.08 -19.05 -3.59
C ASP A 7 1.48 -18.42 -3.70
N GLU A 8 1.63 -17.41 -4.57
CA GLU A 8 2.87 -16.71 -4.76
C GLU A 8 3.27 -16.12 -3.41
N ILE A 9 4.45 -16.51 -2.92
CA ILE A 9 5.03 -16.01 -1.69
C ILE A 9 4.99 -14.48 -1.73
N PRO A 10 4.27 -13.80 -0.80
CA PRO A 10 4.11 -12.36 -0.84
C PRO A 10 5.44 -11.61 -0.85
N LYS A 11 5.59 -10.68 -1.78
CA LYS A 11 6.83 -9.89 -1.97
C LYS A 11 6.70 -8.56 -1.26
N ILE A 12 7.59 -8.30 -0.31
CA ILE A 12 7.56 -7.13 0.56
C ILE A 12 8.79 -6.25 0.31
N ALA A 13 8.58 -5.00 -0.09
CA ALA A 13 9.67 -4.02 -0.20
C ALA A 13 9.71 -3.09 1.01
N ILE A 14 10.90 -2.85 1.56
CA ILE A 14 11.12 -1.82 2.59
C ILE A 14 11.86 -0.65 1.95
N VAL A 15 11.19 0.49 1.82
CA VAL A 15 11.69 1.69 1.16
C VAL A 15 11.69 2.89 2.11
N GLY A 16 12.38 3.96 1.75
CA GLY A 16 12.51 5.17 2.57
C GLY A 16 13.89 5.80 2.42
N LYS A 17 14.07 6.99 3.00
CA LYS A 17 15.35 7.73 2.94
C LYS A 17 16.53 6.95 3.55
N PRO A 18 17.78 7.33 3.24
CA PRO A 18 18.94 6.85 4.00
C PRO A 18 18.75 7.00 5.51
N ASN A 19 19.34 6.10 6.31
CA ASN A 19 19.40 6.17 7.79
C ASN A 19 18.08 6.16 8.59
N VAL A 20 16.91 6.02 7.94
CA VAL A 20 15.60 5.86 8.62
C VAL A 20 15.45 4.52 9.38
N GLY A 21 16.41 3.61 9.24
CA GLY A 21 16.47 2.34 9.97
C GLY A 21 15.94 1.11 9.23
N LYS A 22 15.82 1.15 7.89
CA LYS A 22 15.41 0.01 7.05
C LYS A 22 16.18 -1.30 7.36
N SER A 23 17.51 -1.22 7.40
CA SER A 23 18.38 -2.37 7.71
C SER A 23 18.18 -2.87 9.13
N SER A 24 17.99 -1.96 10.09
CA SER A 24 17.72 -2.31 11.48
C SER A 24 16.39 -3.05 11.61
N ILE A 25 15.36 -2.65 10.84
CA ILE A 25 14.07 -3.36 10.79
C ILE A 25 14.30 -4.79 10.30
N ILE A 26 14.93 -4.97 9.13
CA ILE A 26 15.19 -6.32 8.58
C ILE A 26 16.00 -7.18 9.56
N ASN A 27 17.13 -6.68 10.06
CA ASN A 27 17.97 -7.45 10.99
C ASN A 27 17.21 -7.82 12.26
N ARG A 28 16.37 -6.90 12.77
CA ARG A 28 15.56 -7.18 13.96
C ARG A 28 14.47 -8.20 13.67
N LEU A 29 13.83 -8.15 12.51
CA LEU A 29 12.86 -9.16 12.08
C LEU A 29 13.52 -10.54 12.01
N LEU A 30 14.69 -10.64 11.37
CA LEU A 30 15.45 -11.89 11.24
C LEU A 30 15.96 -12.44 12.58
N GLY A 31 16.17 -11.58 13.57
CA GLY A 31 16.59 -11.98 14.92
C GLY A 31 15.43 -12.32 15.87
N GLN A 32 14.17 -12.33 15.43
CA GLN A 32 13.05 -12.77 16.27
C GLN A 32 12.95 -14.29 16.27
N ASN A 33 12.68 -14.89 17.43
CA ASN A 33 12.52 -16.36 17.58
C ASN A 33 11.47 -16.98 16.65
N ARG A 34 10.53 -16.16 16.15
CA ARG A 34 9.44 -16.58 15.26
C ARG A 34 9.75 -16.43 13.78
N VAL A 35 10.95 -15.94 13.44
CA VAL A 35 11.43 -15.80 12.07
C VAL A 35 12.46 -16.87 11.76
N ILE A 36 12.20 -17.65 10.71
CA ILE A 36 13.15 -18.60 10.15
C ILE A 36 13.55 -18.09 8.77
N VAL A 37 14.86 -18.09 8.48
CA VAL A 37 15.41 -17.78 7.17
C VAL A 37 15.57 -19.09 6.40
N SER A 38 15.03 -19.14 5.18
CA SER A 38 15.16 -20.28 4.29
C SER A 38 16.33 -20.06 3.34
N ASP A 39 17.34 -20.94 3.39
CA ASP A 39 18.52 -20.92 2.51
C ASP A 39 18.33 -21.81 1.26
N VAL A 40 17.08 -22.08 0.84
CA VAL A 40 16.81 -23.01 -0.28
C VAL A 40 17.50 -22.51 -1.55
N ALA A 41 18.62 -23.17 -1.86
CA ALA A 41 19.44 -22.93 -3.03
C ALA A 41 18.67 -23.44 -4.27
N GLY A 42 18.20 -22.52 -5.11
CA GLY A 42 17.47 -22.89 -6.33
C GLY A 42 16.94 -21.74 -7.20
N THR A 43 16.87 -20.50 -6.71
CA THR A 43 16.32 -19.36 -7.49
C THR A 43 17.44 -18.45 -8.02
N THR A 44 18.14 -18.92 -9.05
CA THR A 44 19.12 -18.11 -9.78
C THR A 44 18.45 -17.01 -10.61
N ARG A 45 18.19 -15.86 -9.99
CA ARG A 45 18.31 -14.54 -10.64
C ARG A 45 18.51 -13.36 -9.68
N ASP A 46 18.05 -13.46 -8.43
CA ASP A 46 18.04 -12.34 -7.48
C ASP A 46 18.70 -12.71 -6.14
N ALA A 47 20.04 -12.78 -6.11
CA ALA A 47 20.87 -13.04 -4.92
C ALA A 47 20.83 -11.95 -3.81
N ILE A 48 19.73 -11.20 -3.74
CA ILE A 48 19.57 -9.95 -2.99
C ILE A 48 18.33 -9.98 -2.08
N ASP A 49 17.37 -10.89 -2.31
CA ASP A 49 16.14 -10.99 -1.52
C ASP A 49 16.31 -11.91 -0.30
N THR A 50 15.46 -11.76 0.71
CA THR A 50 15.47 -12.60 1.92
C THR A 50 14.11 -13.25 2.14
N ASN A 51 14.06 -14.57 2.19
CA ASN A 51 12.86 -15.29 2.61
C ASN A 51 12.75 -15.32 4.13
N VAL A 52 11.56 -15.04 4.63
CA VAL A 52 11.20 -14.95 6.04
C VAL A 52 9.94 -15.76 6.27
N MET A 53 10.00 -16.74 7.16
CA MET A 53 8.81 -17.43 7.66
C MET A 53 8.35 -16.78 8.95
N TRP A 54 7.09 -16.34 9.03
CA TRP A 54 6.49 -15.78 10.24
C TRP A 54 5.17 -16.48 10.54
N ASN A 55 5.02 -17.06 11.74
CA ASN A 55 3.84 -17.83 12.17
C ASN A 55 3.37 -18.88 11.12
N GLY A 56 4.32 -19.51 10.42
CA GLY A 56 4.04 -20.53 9.41
C GLY A 56 3.70 -20.01 8.00
N ARG A 57 3.66 -18.69 7.79
CA ARG A 57 3.52 -18.07 6.46
C ARG A 57 4.87 -17.58 5.95
N GLU A 58 5.18 -17.82 4.69
CA GLU A 58 6.41 -17.35 4.05
C GLU A 58 6.21 -15.98 3.39
N TYR A 59 7.25 -15.15 3.43
CA TYR A 59 7.32 -13.82 2.82
C TYR A 59 8.70 -13.64 2.19
N THR A 60 8.76 -12.97 1.04
CA THR A 60 10.03 -12.60 0.41
C THR A 60 10.25 -11.10 0.56
N PHE A 61 11.26 -10.71 1.32
CA PHE A 61 11.69 -9.32 1.43
C PHE A 61 12.63 -8.97 0.27
N ILE A 62 12.24 -7.98 -0.52
CA ILE A 62 12.90 -7.58 -1.76
C ILE A 62 14.06 -6.60 -1.49
N ASP A 63 15.15 -6.76 -2.25
CA ASP A 63 16.34 -5.88 -2.27
C ASP A 63 17.01 -5.71 -0.89
N THR A 64 17.07 -6.80 -0.11
CA THR A 64 17.65 -6.80 1.24
C THR A 64 19.17 -6.78 1.27
N ALA A 65 19.89 -7.18 0.22
CA ALA A 65 21.36 -7.14 0.24
C ALA A 65 21.91 -5.70 0.23
N GLY A 66 21.19 -4.74 -0.37
CA GLY A 66 21.49 -3.31 -0.20
C GLY A 66 21.31 -2.83 1.25
N LEU A 67 20.40 -3.46 2.00
CA LEU A 67 20.15 -3.18 3.41
C LEU A 67 21.20 -3.85 4.33
N ARG A 68 21.65 -5.07 4.02
CA ARG A 68 22.64 -5.84 4.83
C ARG A 68 24.08 -5.32 4.68
N ARG A 69 24.45 -4.75 3.52
CA ARG A 69 25.84 -4.31 3.23
C ARG A 69 26.23 -2.93 3.80
N LYS A 70 25.31 -2.18 4.43
CA LYS A 70 25.53 -0.79 4.86
C LYS A 70 26.53 -0.56 6.01
N ASN A 71 27.13 -1.61 6.58
CA ASN A 71 28.20 -1.42 7.58
C ASN A 71 29.55 -0.97 6.99
N LYS A 72 29.73 -0.82 5.66
CA LYS A 72 31.05 -0.52 5.07
C LYS A 72 31.16 0.54 3.96
N ILE A 73 30.08 1.13 3.43
CA ILE A 73 30.20 2.04 2.28
C ILE A 73 29.38 3.31 2.53
N LYS A 74 30.07 4.47 2.59
CA LYS A 74 29.46 5.81 2.55
C LYS A 74 28.72 5.95 1.21
N GLU A 75 27.42 6.19 1.27
CA GLU A 75 26.55 6.43 0.11
C GLU A 75 26.98 7.70 -0.64
N GLU A 76 27.92 7.57 -1.58
CA GLU A 76 27.93 8.42 -2.77
C GLU A 76 26.95 7.80 -3.77
N LEU A 77 25.94 8.58 -4.18
CA LEU A 77 25.00 8.39 -5.30
C LEU A 77 23.51 8.27 -4.92
N GLU A 78 22.88 9.41 -4.63
CA GLU A 78 21.42 9.52 -4.47
C GLU A 78 20.62 9.01 -5.69
N ARG A 79 21.15 9.11 -6.93
CA ARG A 79 20.46 8.63 -8.14
C ARG A 79 20.28 7.11 -8.17
N TYR A 80 21.27 6.35 -7.70
CA TYR A 80 21.16 4.89 -7.63
C TYR A 80 20.16 4.45 -6.56
N SER A 81 19.91 5.28 -5.54
CA SER A 81 18.89 5.01 -4.51
C SER A 81 17.46 5.06 -5.06
N ILE A 82 17.16 5.96 -6.00
CA ILE A 82 15.82 6.07 -6.60
C ILE A 82 15.54 4.89 -7.54
N ILE A 83 16.49 4.55 -8.43
CA ILE A 83 16.32 3.43 -9.37
C ILE A 83 16.09 2.10 -8.60
N ARG A 84 16.84 1.87 -7.52
CA ARG A 84 16.62 0.73 -6.63
C ARG A 84 15.24 0.75 -5.98
N THR A 85 14.81 1.91 -5.49
CA THR A 85 13.47 2.07 -4.90
C THR A 85 12.37 1.72 -5.91
N VAL A 86 12.47 2.22 -7.14
CA VAL A 86 11.50 1.92 -8.21
C VAL A 86 11.47 0.42 -8.50
N SER A 87 12.63 -0.20 -8.70
CA SER A 87 12.74 -1.64 -8.97
C SER A 87 12.15 -2.50 -7.83
N ALA A 88 12.46 -2.16 -6.58
CA ALA A 88 11.91 -2.85 -5.41
C ALA A 88 10.39 -2.70 -5.33
N VAL A 89 9.86 -1.49 -5.57
CA VAL A 89 8.41 -1.23 -5.60
C VAL A 89 7.72 -2.04 -6.70
N GLU A 90 8.29 -2.12 -7.90
CA GLU A 90 7.69 -2.83 -9.03
C GLU A 90 7.52 -4.33 -8.75
N ARG A 91 8.51 -4.94 -8.09
CA ARG A 91 8.53 -6.37 -7.72
C ARG A 91 7.68 -6.73 -6.49
N ALA A 92 7.30 -5.75 -5.67
CA ALA A 92 6.59 -5.99 -4.42
C ALA A 92 5.06 -6.03 -4.58
N ASP A 93 4.37 -6.80 -3.74
CA ASP A 93 2.92 -6.70 -3.51
C ASP A 93 2.63 -5.55 -2.53
N VAL A 94 3.39 -5.53 -1.43
CA VAL A 94 3.28 -4.54 -0.34
C VAL A 94 4.59 -3.78 -0.16
N VAL A 95 4.47 -2.47 -0.04
CA VAL A 95 5.57 -1.54 0.18
C VAL A 95 5.44 -0.93 1.57
N ILE A 96 6.48 -1.12 2.39
CA ILE A 96 6.63 -0.49 3.69
C ILE A 96 7.48 0.76 3.49
N VAL A 97 6.85 1.93 3.55
CA VAL A 97 7.52 3.23 3.52
C VAL A 97 7.96 3.58 4.94
N VAL A 98 9.26 3.56 5.18
CA VAL A 98 9.85 3.83 6.50
C VAL A 98 10.17 5.32 6.63
N ILE A 99 9.60 5.95 7.65
CA ILE A 99 9.81 7.34 8.02
C ILE A 99 10.54 7.38 9.36
N ASP A 100 11.53 8.26 9.49
CA ASP A 100 12.19 8.52 10.77
C ASP A 100 11.29 9.36 11.67
N ALA A 101 10.95 8.85 12.86
CA ALA A 101 10.11 9.58 13.79
C ALA A 101 10.78 10.85 14.34
N VAL A 102 12.10 10.88 14.48
CA VAL A 102 12.82 12.03 15.04
C VAL A 102 12.83 13.19 14.04
N GLU A 103 13.08 12.88 12.77
CA GLU A 103 13.05 13.87 11.68
C GLU A 103 11.62 14.25 11.28
N GLY A 104 10.70 13.29 11.36
CA GLY A 104 9.36 13.41 10.82
C GLY A 104 9.31 13.14 9.30
N ILE A 105 8.11 13.28 8.74
CA ILE A 105 7.88 13.11 7.31
C ILE A 105 8.47 14.28 6.51
N THR A 106 9.20 13.99 5.44
CA THR A 106 9.76 15.00 4.53
C THR A 106 9.29 14.83 3.08
N GLU A 107 9.63 15.79 2.22
CA GLU A 107 9.30 15.72 0.79
C GLU A 107 9.86 14.47 0.09
N GLN A 108 11.06 14.02 0.49
CA GLN A 108 11.66 12.83 -0.11
C GLN A 108 10.90 11.56 0.31
N ASP A 109 10.39 11.49 1.54
CA ASP A 109 9.48 10.40 1.96
C ASP A 109 8.19 10.42 1.12
N ALA A 110 7.63 11.61 0.88
CA ALA A 110 6.45 11.77 0.04
C ALA A 110 6.69 11.34 -1.42
N LYS A 111 7.85 11.66 -2.00
CA LYS A 111 8.22 11.20 -3.35
C LYS A 111 8.33 9.67 -3.42
N ILE A 112 8.95 9.04 -2.42
CA ILE A 112 9.08 7.58 -2.35
C ILE A 112 7.71 6.92 -2.22
N ALA A 113 6.85 7.45 -1.34
CA ALA A 113 5.49 6.95 -1.16
C ALA A 113 4.64 7.11 -2.43
N GLY A 114 4.79 8.24 -3.14
CA GLY A 114 4.13 8.51 -4.41
C GLY A 114 4.40 7.44 -5.47
N ILE A 115 5.65 6.97 -5.59
CA ILE A 115 6.01 5.90 -6.53
C ILE A 115 5.22 4.61 -6.23
N ALA A 116 5.11 4.21 -4.96
CA ALA A 116 4.33 3.02 -4.58
C ALA A 116 2.83 3.20 -4.84
N HIS A 117 2.31 4.40 -4.61
CA HIS A 117 0.92 4.75 -4.86
C HIS A 117 0.55 4.67 -6.35
N GLU A 118 1.35 5.29 -7.21
CA GLU A 118 1.14 5.27 -8.67
C GLU A 118 1.18 3.83 -9.23
N ARG A 119 2.02 2.97 -8.66
CA ARG A 119 2.12 1.55 -9.01
C ARG A 119 0.99 0.69 -8.43
N GLY A 120 0.09 1.26 -7.62
CA GLY A 120 -1.07 0.55 -7.06
C GLY A 120 -0.71 -0.52 -6.02
N LYS A 121 0.45 -0.38 -5.37
CA LYS A 121 0.91 -1.34 -4.37
C LYS A 121 0.17 -1.18 -3.05
N GLY A 122 0.21 -2.22 -2.21
CA GLY A 122 -0.24 -2.13 -0.83
C GLY A 122 0.74 -1.25 -0.06
N ILE A 123 0.27 -0.32 0.76
CA ILE A 123 1.13 0.67 1.41
C ILE A 123 0.95 0.64 2.92
N ILE A 124 2.07 0.48 3.61
CA ILE A 124 2.20 0.66 5.05
C ILE A 124 3.23 1.76 5.29
N ILE A 125 2.88 2.76 6.08
CA ILE A 125 3.79 3.81 6.53
C ILE A 125 4.30 3.40 7.92
N ALA A 126 5.56 3.00 7.99
CA ALA A 126 6.22 2.62 9.23
C ALA A 126 7.03 3.81 9.78
N VAL A 127 6.48 4.48 10.80
CA VAL A 127 7.17 5.53 11.55
C VAL A 127 8.11 4.86 12.56
N ASN A 128 9.38 4.75 12.20
CA ASN A 128 10.42 4.05 12.95
C ASN A 128 11.18 4.96 13.92
N LYS A 129 11.95 4.38 14.84
CA LYS A 129 12.63 5.09 15.95
C LYS A 129 11.65 5.74 16.93
N TRP A 130 10.47 5.16 17.07
CA TRP A 130 9.45 5.68 17.99
C TRP A 130 9.86 5.63 19.47
N ASP A 131 10.89 4.85 19.79
CA ASP A 131 11.54 4.85 21.11
C ASP A 131 12.30 6.15 21.42
N ALA A 132 12.82 6.84 20.39
CA ALA A 132 13.62 8.05 20.54
C ALA A 132 12.79 9.35 20.60
N VAL A 133 11.47 9.26 20.41
CA VAL A 133 10.57 10.42 20.49
C VAL A 133 10.03 10.56 21.91
N GLU A 134 10.12 11.75 22.48
CA GLU A 134 9.46 12.09 23.74
C GLU A 134 7.93 12.08 23.58
N LYS A 135 7.27 11.31 24.43
CA LYS A 135 5.85 10.99 24.28
C LYS A 135 5.01 11.83 25.24
N THR A 136 3.96 12.40 24.67
CA THR A 136 2.81 12.95 25.38
C THR A 136 1.56 12.26 24.83
N ASP A 137 0.41 12.40 25.51
CA ASP A 137 -0.86 11.80 25.07
C ASP A 137 -1.27 12.23 23.64
N LYS A 138 -0.76 13.38 23.17
CA LYS A 138 -1.10 13.95 21.85
C LYS A 138 -0.07 13.65 20.76
N THR A 139 1.08 13.06 21.08
CA THR A 139 2.20 12.92 20.12
C THR A 139 1.80 12.06 18.92
N ILE A 140 1.12 10.92 19.15
CA ILE A 140 0.66 10.03 18.07
C ILE A 140 -0.29 10.77 17.11
N TYR A 141 -1.26 11.50 17.64
CA TYR A 141 -2.25 12.23 16.83
C TYR A 141 -1.60 13.34 16.00
N LYS A 142 -0.66 14.09 16.59
CA LYS A 142 0.09 15.13 15.86
C LYS A 142 0.91 14.56 14.71
N TYR A 143 1.62 13.46 14.93
CA TYR A 143 2.39 12.80 13.87
C TYR A 143 1.48 12.26 12.78
N THR A 144 0.40 11.56 13.16
CA THR A 144 -0.57 11.02 12.22
C THR A 144 -1.18 12.14 11.37
N GLY A 145 -1.56 13.26 11.99
CA GLY A 145 -2.09 14.43 11.28
C GLY A 145 -1.12 14.97 10.24
N LYS A 146 0.15 15.21 10.61
CA LYS A 146 1.19 15.67 9.68
C LYS A 146 1.41 14.71 8.51
N VAL A 147 1.46 13.41 8.78
CA VAL A 147 1.60 12.38 7.73
C VAL A 147 0.40 12.40 6.78
N ARG A 148 -0.83 12.49 7.32
CA ARG A 148 -2.06 12.55 6.53
C ARG A 148 -2.20 13.83 5.72
N GLU A 149 -1.69 14.95 6.22
CA GLU A 149 -1.64 16.23 5.51
C GLU A 149 -0.73 16.14 4.27
N ILE A 150 0.51 15.70 4.47
CA ILE A 150 1.52 15.60 3.39
C ILE A 150 1.17 14.48 2.40
N LEU A 151 0.65 13.35 2.88
CA LEU A 151 0.24 12.20 2.07
C LEU A 151 -1.27 12.14 1.85
N SER A 152 -1.90 13.30 1.66
CA SER A 152 -3.36 13.44 1.48
C SER A 152 -3.94 12.66 0.30
N TYR A 153 -3.11 12.31 -0.68
CA TYR A 153 -3.48 11.49 -1.83
C TYR A 153 -3.59 9.99 -1.54
N MET A 154 -3.04 9.51 -0.42
CA MET A 154 -3.11 8.10 0.02
C MET A 154 -3.71 7.94 1.44
N PRO A 155 -4.93 8.43 1.68
CA PRO A 155 -5.57 8.35 3.01
C PRO A 155 -5.84 6.91 3.46
N TYR A 156 -5.80 5.95 2.54
CA TYR A 156 -5.98 4.53 2.80
C TYR A 156 -4.74 3.85 3.41
N ALA A 157 -3.54 4.44 3.28
CA ALA A 157 -2.31 3.81 3.77
C ALA A 157 -2.35 3.64 5.29
N GLU A 158 -1.93 2.47 5.78
CA GLU A 158 -1.89 2.19 7.22
C GLU A 158 -0.65 2.80 7.86
N ILE A 159 -0.79 3.46 9.01
CA ILE A 159 0.33 4.09 9.73
C ILE A 159 0.65 3.27 10.97
N LEU A 160 1.87 2.75 11.05
CA LEU A 160 2.38 2.02 12.20
C LEU A 160 3.56 2.74 12.82
N PHE A 161 3.52 2.91 14.15
CA PHE A 161 4.64 3.42 14.92
C PHE A 161 5.44 2.24 15.47
N ILE A 162 6.71 2.12 15.09
CA ILE A 162 7.57 0.98 15.42
C ILE A 162 8.94 1.43 15.96
N SER A 163 9.66 0.49 16.56
CA SER A 163 11.06 0.67 16.91
C SER A 163 11.84 -0.56 16.53
N ALA A 164 12.71 -0.42 15.53
CA ALA A 164 13.67 -1.47 15.17
C ALA A 164 14.68 -1.75 16.30
N MET A 165 15.01 -0.74 17.11
CA MET A 165 15.98 -0.85 18.20
C MET A 165 15.44 -1.73 19.34
N THR A 166 14.23 -1.42 19.80
CA THR A 166 13.60 -2.15 20.92
C THR A 166 12.79 -3.38 20.47
N GLY A 167 12.41 -3.44 19.19
CA GLY A 167 11.47 -4.42 18.65
C GLY A 167 10.00 -4.04 18.84
N GLN A 168 9.70 -2.86 19.41
CA GLN A 168 8.33 -2.41 19.65
C GLN A 168 7.49 -2.47 18.37
N ARG A 169 6.35 -3.20 18.46
CA ARG A 169 5.32 -3.33 17.42
C ARG A 169 5.80 -3.91 16.08
N LEU A 170 6.98 -4.52 16.01
CA LEU A 170 7.40 -5.28 14.82
C LEU A 170 6.50 -6.50 14.53
N PRO A 171 6.02 -7.27 15.51
CA PRO A 171 5.05 -8.35 15.23
C PRO A 171 3.77 -7.85 14.54
N LYS A 172 3.32 -6.64 14.92
CA LYS A 172 2.12 -6.01 14.33
C LYS A 172 2.32 -5.66 12.85
N LEU A 173 3.56 -5.48 12.41
CA LEU A 173 3.88 -5.22 11.01
C LEU A 173 3.43 -6.38 10.11
N PHE A 174 3.64 -7.64 10.53
CA PHE A 174 3.20 -8.81 9.77
C PHE A 174 1.67 -8.91 9.71
N GLU A 175 0.98 -8.70 10.84
CA GLU A 175 -0.49 -8.66 10.86
C GLU A 175 -1.04 -7.59 9.90
N THR A 176 -0.38 -6.43 9.83
CA THR A 176 -0.76 -5.37 8.89
C THR A 176 -0.41 -5.73 7.45
N ILE A 177 0.72 -6.38 7.19
CA ILE A 177 1.04 -6.90 5.85
C ILE A 177 -0.06 -7.85 5.37
N ASP A 178 -0.45 -8.82 6.20
CA ASP A 178 -1.48 -9.81 5.87
C ASP A 178 -2.82 -9.14 5.57
N MET A 179 -3.26 -8.21 6.43
CA MET A 179 -4.48 -7.44 6.21
C MET A 179 -4.44 -6.64 4.89
N VAL A 180 -3.29 -6.04 4.54
CA VAL A 180 -3.15 -5.29 3.29
C VAL A 180 -3.18 -6.23 2.07
N LEU A 181 -2.54 -7.39 2.16
CA LEU A 181 -2.57 -8.41 1.11
C LEU A 181 -4.00 -8.90 0.86
N GLU A 182 -4.74 -9.23 1.92
CA GLU A 182 -6.16 -9.63 1.86
C GLU A 182 -7.01 -8.53 1.20
N ASN A 183 -6.81 -7.27 1.58
CA ASN A 183 -7.53 -6.15 0.97
C ASN A 183 -7.17 -5.94 -0.50
N GLN A 184 -5.93 -6.23 -0.91
CA GLN A 184 -5.51 -6.12 -2.31
C GLN A 184 -6.15 -7.18 -3.20
N THR A 185 -6.39 -8.39 -2.66
CA THR A 185 -6.96 -9.53 -3.39
C THR A 185 -8.47 -9.67 -3.23
N LEU A 186 -9.08 -8.91 -2.32
CA LEU A 186 -10.52 -8.96 -2.07
C LEU A 186 -11.33 -8.74 -3.36
N ARG A 187 -12.16 -9.74 -3.70
CA ARG A 187 -13.15 -9.67 -4.78
C ARG A 187 -14.54 -9.43 -4.21
N VAL A 188 -15.20 -8.39 -4.69
CA VAL A 188 -16.57 -8.05 -4.34
C VAL A 188 -17.50 -8.49 -5.46
N GLN A 189 -18.59 -9.16 -5.10
CA GLN A 189 -19.60 -9.60 -6.06
C GLN A 189 -20.28 -8.40 -6.73
N THR A 190 -20.54 -8.53 -8.04
CA THR A 190 -21.16 -7.46 -8.83
C THR A 190 -22.54 -7.07 -8.28
N GLY A 191 -23.34 -8.01 -7.76
CA GLY A 191 -24.63 -7.69 -7.13
C GLY A 191 -24.48 -6.71 -5.96
N VAL A 192 -23.62 -7.05 -5.00
CA VAL A 192 -23.33 -6.22 -3.81
C VAL A 192 -22.77 -4.85 -4.20
N LEU A 193 -21.89 -4.77 -5.20
CA LEU A 193 -21.38 -3.48 -5.70
C LEU A 193 -22.49 -2.59 -6.24
N ASN A 194 -23.48 -3.16 -6.93
CA ASN A 194 -24.60 -2.41 -7.50
C ASN A 194 -25.64 -2.01 -6.45
N GLU A 195 -25.80 -2.79 -5.38
CA GLU A 195 -26.59 -2.39 -4.20
C GLU A 195 -25.98 -1.15 -3.55
N ILE A 196 -24.69 -1.18 -3.23
CA ILE A 196 -23.96 -0.04 -2.66
C ILE A 196 -24.04 1.19 -3.56
N MET A 197 -23.85 1.02 -4.88
CA MET A 197 -23.97 2.11 -5.84
C MET A 197 -25.38 2.70 -5.84
N THR A 198 -26.41 1.86 -5.77
CA THR A 198 -27.82 2.29 -5.77
C THR A 198 -28.14 3.09 -4.51
N GLU A 199 -27.72 2.60 -3.35
CA GLU A 199 -27.87 3.31 -2.07
C GLU A 199 -27.13 4.65 -2.08
N ALA A 200 -25.90 4.68 -2.60
CA ALA A 200 -25.10 5.89 -2.72
C ALA A 200 -25.79 6.94 -3.62
N VAL A 201 -26.34 6.53 -4.77
CA VAL A 201 -27.09 7.43 -5.67
C VAL A 201 -28.36 7.98 -5.01
N ALA A 202 -29.01 7.19 -4.15
CA ALA A 202 -30.18 7.62 -3.39
C ALA A 202 -29.83 8.65 -2.30
N MET A 203 -28.68 8.49 -1.63
CA MET A 203 -28.19 9.44 -0.62
C MET A 203 -27.66 10.73 -1.22
N GLN A 204 -26.93 10.64 -2.34
CA GLN A 204 -26.37 11.81 -3.03
C GLN A 204 -26.56 11.68 -4.53
N GLN A 205 -27.45 12.52 -5.07
CA GLN A 205 -27.77 12.50 -6.50
C GLN A 205 -26.53 12.80 -7.37
N PRO A 206 -26.37 12.11 -8.51
CA PRO A 206 -25.32 12.39 -9.48
C PRO A 206 -25.38 13.83 -10.02
N PRO A 207 -24.23 14.43 -10.37
CA PRO A 207 -24.19 15.75 -10.98
C PRO A 207 -24.98 15.82 -12.29
N SER A 208 -25.38 17.04 -12.64
CA SER A 208 -26.01 17.35 -13.93
C SER A 208 -25.29 18.55 -14.55
N ASP A 209 -25.05 18.51 -15.85
CA ASP A 209 -24.50 19.64 -16.62
C ASP A 209 -25.32 19.85 -17.90
N LYS A 210 -25.56 21.12 -18.25
CA LYS A 210 -26.33 21.53 -19.45
C LYS A 210 -27.62 20.74 -19.68
N GLY A 211 -28.37 20.45 -18.61
CA GLY A 211 -29.64 19.70 -18.67
C GLY A 211 -29.50 18.18 -18.85
N LYS A 212 -28.28 17.65 -18.97
CA LYS A 212 -28.01 16.20 -18.95
C LYS A 212 -27.58 15.78 -17.56
N ARG A 213 -28.19 14.72 -17.03
CA ARG A 213 -27.84 14.13 -15.74
C ARG A 213 -26.91 12.93 -15.95
N LEU A 214 -25.90 12.81 -15.10
CA LEU A 214 -25.08 11.60 -15.03
C LEU A 214 -25.97 10.42 -14.60
N LYS A 215 -25.98 9.35 -15.40
CA LYS A 215 -26.65 8.09 -15.11
C LYS A 215 -25.58 7.03 -14.95
N LEU A 216 -25.56 6.40 -13.78
CA LEU A 216 -24.75 5.22 -13.49
C LEU A 216 -25.61 3.99 -13.80
N PHE A 217 -25.14 3.13 -14.68
CA PHE A 217 -25.88 1.92 -15.09
C PHE A 217 -25.55 0.74 -14.20
N TYR A 218 -24.25 0.43 -14.08
CA TYR A 218 -23.76 -0.62 -13.21
C TYR A 218 -22.27 -0.43 -12.93
N MET A 219 -21.80 -1.08 -11.87
CA MET A 219 -20.41 -1.15 -11.48
C MET A 219 -19.99 -2.61 -11.34
N THR A 220 -18.76 -2.92 -11.74
CA THR A 220 -18.17 -4.27 -11.58
C THR A 220 -16.69 -4.17 -11.23
N GLN A 221 -16.15 -5.17 -10.53
CA GLN A 221 -14.72 -5.28 -10.26
C GLN A 221 -14.06 -6.15 -11.34
N VAL A 222 -13.07 -5.59 -12.04
CA VAL A 222 -12.41 -6.25 -13.18
C VAL A 222 -11.01 -6.76 -12.88
N ALA A 223 -10.36 -6.24 -11.83
CA ALA A 223 -9.04 -6.71 -11.41
C ALA A 223 -8.86 -6.60 -9.89
N VAL A 224 -7.82 -7.29 -9.42
CA VAL A 224 -7.28 -7.23 -8.05
C VAL A 224 -5.82 -6.79 -8.13
N LYS A 225 -5.21 -6.43 -6.99
CA LYS A 225 -3.82 -5.97 -6.88
C LYS A 225 -3.44 -4.82 -7.87
N PRO A 226 -4.06 -3.62 -7.76
CA PRO A 226 -5.08 -3.25 -6.77
C PRO A 226 -6.51 -3.53 -7.24
N PRO A 227 -7.49 -3.59 -6.31
CA PRO A 227 -8.90 -3.69 -6.67
C PRO A 227 -9.30 -2.57 -7.64
N THR A 228 -9.74 -2.98 -8.83
CA THR A 228 -10.05 -2.09 -9.95
C THR A 228 -11.51 -2.27 -10.34
N PHE A 229 -12.26 -1.18 -10.29
CA PHE A 229 -13.68 -1.12 -10.59
C PHE A 229 -13.92 -0.40 -11.91
N VAL A 230 -14.85 -0.90 -12.70
CA VAL A 230 -15.37 -0.22 -13.89
C VAL A 230 -16.78 0.25 -13.59
N ILE A 231 -17.04 1.54 -13.78
CA ILE A 231 -18.37 2.14 -13.66
C ILE A 231 -18.86 2.48 -15.06
N PHE A 232 -20.00 1.92 -15.44
CA PHE A 232 -20.64 2.21 -16.72
C PHE A 232 -21.62 3.36 -16.58
N VAL A 233 -21.41 4.43 -17.34
CA VAL A 233 -22.19 5.66 -17.30
C VAL A 233 -22.76 6.01 -18.67
N ASN A 234 -23.65 7.00 -18.73
CA ASN A 234 -24.15 7.54 -20.01
C ASN A 234 -23.18 8.50 -20.69
N ASP A 235 -22.40 9.25 -19.92
CA ASP A 235 -21.46 10.25 -20.40
C ASP A 235 -20.33 10.37 -19.37
N ARG A 236 -19.09 10.08 -19.80
CA ARG A 236 -17.93 10.09 -18.90
C ARG A 236 -17.51 11.49 -18.49
N GLU A 237 -17.82 12.50 -19.31
CA GLU A 237 -17.46 13.89 -19.03
C GLU A 237 -18.26 14.44 -17.85
N LEU A 238 -19.45 13.88 -17.59
CA LEU A 238 -20.27 14.22 -16.42
C LEU A 238 -19.74 13.60 -15.11
N MET A 239 -18.80 12.64 -15.17
CA MET A 239 -18.26 11.95 -14.00
C MET A 239 -17.10 12.72 -13.37
N HIS A 240 -17.43 13.75 -12.60
CA HIS A 240 -16.43 14.55 -11.88
C HIS A 240 -15.71 13.75 -10.78
N PHE A 241 -14.42 14.03 -10.54
CA PHE A 241 -13.58 13.28 -9.59
C PHE A 241 -14.16 13.24 -8.17
N SER A 242 -14.88 14.27 -7.75
CA SER A 242 -15.51 14.34 -6.43
C SER A 242 -16.59 13.28 -6.26
N TYR A 243 -17.35 12.97 -7.32
CA TYR A 243 -18.36 11.92 -7.27
C TYR A 243 -17.71 10.53 -7.30
N THR A 244 -16.60 10.36 -8.04
CA THR A 244 -15.79 9.13 -7.98
C THR A 244 -15.25 8.88 -6.58
N ARG A 245 -14.72 9.93 -5.92
CA ARG A 245 -14.26 9.88 -4.52
C ARG A 245 -15.40 9.57 -3.54
N TYR A 246 -16.58 10.11 -3.78
CA TYR A 246 -17.77 9.80 -2.98
C TYR A 246 -18.10 8.30 -3.05
N LEU A 247 -18.16 7.72 -4.25
CA LEU A 247 -18.40 6.28 -4.43
C LEU A 247 -17.27 5.43 -3.86
N GLU A 248 -16.00 5.85 -4.04
CA GLU A 248 -14.85 5.21 -3.40
C GLU A 248 -15.05 5.12 -1.88
N ASN A 249 -15.47 6.21 -1.24
CA ASN A 249 -15.71 6.22 0.20
C ASN A 249 -16.86 5.30 0.62
N GLN A 250 -17.94 5.18 -0.18
CA GLN A 250 -19.01 4.23 0.12
C GLN A 250 -18.50 2.78 0.08
N ILE A 251 -17.71 2.43 -0.93
CA ILE A 251 -17.10 1.10 -1.04
C ILE A 251 -16.13 0.84 0.12
N ARG A 252 -15.30 1.83 0.48
CA ARG A 252 -14.40 1.73 1.64
C ARG A 252 -15.14 1.60 2.97
N ASN A 253 -16.29 2.26 3.14
CA ASN A 253 -17.08 2.11 4.36
C ASN A 253 -17.68 0.70 4.49
N ALA A 254 -18.07 0.09 3.37
CA ALA A 254 -18.62 -1.27 3.35
C ALA A 254 -17.55 -2.35 3.58
N PHE A 255 -16.35 -2.19 3.02
CA PHE A 255 -15.33 -3.26 2.98
C PHE A 255 -13.99 -2.92 3.64
N GLY A 256 -13.79 -1.69 4.11
CA GLY A 256 -12.54 -1.19 4.67
C GLY A 256 -11.49 -0.83 3.61
N PHE A 257 -11.00 -1.83 2.85
CA PHE A 257 -9.90 -1.69 1.88
C PHE A 257 -8.68 -0.91 2.43
N ARG A 258 -8.30 -1.19 3.67
CA ARG A 258 -7.20 -0.52 4.36
C ARG A 258 -5.86 -0.94 3.77
N GLY A 259 -4.98 0.03 3.59
CA GLY A 259 -3.65 -0.11 2.98
C GLY A 259 -3.63 -0.40 1.48
N THR A 260 -4.78 -0.40 0.79
CA THR A 260 -4.82 -0.55 -0.68
C THR A 260 -5.52 0.63 -1.37
N SER A 261 -4.99 0.99 -2.54
CA SER A 261 -5.65 1.94 -3.45
C SER A 261 -6.83 1.26 -4.14
N LEU A 262 -7.87 2.03 -4.44
CA LEU A 262 -8.95 1.59 -5.31
C LEU A 262 -8.80 2.31 -6.65
N LYS A 263 -8.83 1.56 -7.76
CA LYS A 263 -8.81 2.15 -9.10
C LYS A 263 -10.21 2.16 -9.68
N PHE A 264 -10.60 3.29 -10.27
CA PHE A 264 -11.90 3.44 -10.95
C PHE A 264 -11.67 3.79 -12.41
N ILE A 265 -12.30 3.01 -13.29
CA ILE A 265 -12.31 3.22 -14.73
C ILE A 265 -13.75 3.59 -15.11
N ILE A 266 -13.92 4.73 -15.75
CA ILE A 266 -15.24 5.21 -16.19
C ILE A 266 -15.40 4.86 -17.67
N ARG A 267 -16.50 4.18 -18.02
CA ARG A 267 -16.82 3.79 -19.40
C ARG A 267 -18.23 4.22 -19.78
N GLU A 268 -18.42 4.67 -21.01
CA GLU A 268 -19.75 4.95 -21.53
C GLU A 268 -20.43 3.67 -22.02
N ARG A 269 -21.70 3.51 -21.69
CA ARG A 269 -22.51 2.39 -22.16
C ARG A 269 -22.93 2.65 -23.60
N GLY A 270 -22.40 1.86 -24.53
CA GLY A 270 -22.77 1.90 -25.95
C GLY A 270 -21.83 2.71 -26.85
N GLY A 271 -20.67 3.15 -26.36
CA GLY A 271 -19.58 3.63 -27.22
C GLY A 271 -18.82 2.46 -27.83
N GLU A 272 -18.79 2.37 -29.16
CA GLU A 272 -17.94 1.44 -29.89
C GLU A 272 -16.44 1.72 -29.65
N LYS A 273 -15.70 0.62 -29.46
CA LYS A 273 -14.26 0.36 -29.67
C LYS A 273 -13.23 1.42 -29.26
#